data_AF-A0A832XG45-F1
#
_entry.id   AF-A0A832XG45-F1
#
_cell.length_a   1.000
_cell.length_b   1.000
_cell.length_c   1.000
_cell.angle_alpha   90.00
_cell.angle_beta   90.00
_cell.angle_gamma   90.00
#
_symmetry.space_group_name_H-M   'P 1'
#
loop_
_entity.id
_entity.type
_entity.pdbx_description
1 polymer ?
#
loop_
_entity_poly.entity_id
_entity_poly.type
_entity_poly.pdbx_seq_one_letter_code
_entity_poly.pdbx_strand_id
1 'polypeptide(L)'
;MKSTRKNALAILLALLMTASALSGCSGTDDDLEEKPEALEDWNVFLVQSSSDLPACDSSTDGRLYYVSYESGFQVCSGGSWELIELTGSDGAQGPAGQAGEDGAQGPAGQAGE
;
A
#
# COMPACT_ATOMS: atom_id res chain seq x y z
N MET A 1 -69.47 -5.54 -22.35
CA MET A 1 -68.47 -4.74 -21.58
C MET A 1 -67.34 -5.57 -20.92
N LYS A 2 -67.06 -6.81 -21.37
CA LYS A 2 -66.08 -7.71 -20.72
C LYS A 2 -64.81 -7.99 -21.55
N SER A 3 -64.77 -7.72 -22.87
CA SER A 3 -63.54 -7.87 -23.67
C SER A 3 -62.66 -6.62 -23.66
N THR A 4 -63.24 -5.42 -23.62
CA THR A 4 -62.48 -4.15 -23.55
C THR A 4 -61.65 -4.01 -22.26
N ARG A 5 -62.14 -4.50 -21.12
CA ARG A 5 -61.36 -4.54 -19.87
C ARG A 5 -60.23 -5.57 -19.89
N LYS A 6 -60.43 -6.72 -20.55
CA LYS A 6 -59.38 -7.75 -20.72
C LYS A 6 -58.30 -7.29 -21.70
N ASN A 7 -58.68 -6.61 -22.77
CA ASN A 7 -57.76 -6.01 -23.73
C ASN A 7 -56.98 -4.85 -23.08
N ALA A 8 -57.64 -4.00 -22.28
CA ALA A 8 -56.97 -2.96 -21.50
C ALA A 8 -55.97 -3.55 -20.49
N LEU A 9 -56.33 -4.63 -19.79
CA LEU A 9 -55.44 -5.30 -18.84
C LEU A 9 -54.26 -5.99 -19.53
N ALA A 10 -54.49 -6.60 -20.70
CA ALA A 10 -53.44 -7.22 -21.52
C ALA A 10 -52.46 -6.18 -22.10
N ILE A 11 -52.97 -5.02 -22.52
CA ILE A 11 -52.15 -3.89 -22.98
C ILE A 11 -51.33 -3.32 -21.82
N LEU A 12 -51.90 -3.21 -20.61
CA LEU A 12 -51.23 -2.69 -19.42
C LEU A 12 -50.15 -3.65 -18.90
N LEU A 13 -50.39 -4.97 -18.94
CA LEU A 13 -49.39 -6.00 -18.66
C LEU A 13 -48.27 -6.04 -19.70
N ALA A 14 -48.59 -5.88 -20.99
CA ALA A 14 -47.58 -5.79 -22.04
C ALA A 14 -46.68 -4.55 -21.86
N LEU A 15 -47.27 -3.40 -21.49
CA LEU A 15 -46.53 -2.17 -21.19
C LEU A 15 -45.59 -2.31 -19.96
N LEU A 16 -46.00 -3.06 -18.94
CA LEU A 16 -45.16 -3.33 -17.75
C LEU A 16 -44.00 -4.28 -18.06
N MET A 17 -44.20 -5.27 -18.93
CA MET A 17 -43.13 -6.21 -19.36
C MET A 17 -42.11 -5.56 -20.29
N THR A 18 -42.50 -4.53 -21.05
CA THR A 18 -41.54 -3.73 -21.84
C THR A 18 -40.73 -2.75 -20.99
N ALA A 19 -41.17 -2.41 -19.77
CA ALA A 19 -40.47 -1.48 -18.90
C ALA A 19 -39.24 -2.09 -18.20
N SER A 20 -39.19 -3.42 -18.02
CA SER A 20 -38.05 -4.13 -17.41
C SER A 20 -36.94 -4.50 -18.41
N ALA A 21 -37.12 -4.25 -19.71
CA ALA A 21 -36.06 -4.37 -20.71
C ALA A 21 -35.17 -3.11 -20.81
N LEU A 22 -35.49 -2.06 -20.05
CA LEU A 22 -34.72 -0.81 -19.98
C LEU A 22 -33.92 -0.66 -18.67
N SER A 23 -33.65 -1.77 -17.97
CA SER A 23 -32.71 -1.81 -16.84
C SER A 23 -31.40 -2.51 -17.21
N GLY A 24 -30.98 -2.42 -18.47
CA GLY A 24 -29.70 -2.94 -18.95
C GLY A 24 -29.19 -2.12 -20.13
N CYS A 25 -28.10 -1.36 -19.90
CA CYS A 25 -27.33 -0.58 -20.86
C CYS A 25 -28.01 0.66 -21.46
N SER A 26 -28.35 1.65 -20.61
CA SER A 26 -28.25 3.06 -21.00
C SER A 26 -26.94 3.60 -20.44
N GLY A 27 -25.96 3.86 -21.32
CA GLY A 27 -24.82 4.72 -21.01
C GLY A 27 -25.35 6.12 -20.75
N THR A 28 -25.71 6.38 -19.50
CA THR A 28 -25.73 7.72 -18.93
C THR A 28 -24.43 7.81 -18.17
N ASP A 29 -23.54 8.68 -18.63
CA ASP A 29 -22.29 9.05 -17.96
C ASP A 29 -22.63 9.87 -16.69
N ASP A 30 -23.42 9.29 -15.79
CA ASP A 30 -23.58 9.78 -14.43
C ASP A 30 -22.61 8.98 -13.56
N ASP A 31 -21.33 9.29 -13.73
CA ASP A 31 -20.25 9.00 -12.78
C ASP A 31 -20.56 9.72 -11.45
N LEU A 32 -21.54 9.20 -10.72
CA LEU A 32 -21.58 9.31 -9.27
C LEU A 32 -20.84 8.10 -8.68
N GLU A 33 -19.68 7.77 -9.26
CA GLU A 33 -18.59 7.37 -8.40
C GLU A 33 -18.31 8.60 -7.54
N GLU A 34 -18.64 8.56 -6.25
CA GLU A 34 -17.77 9.25 -5.29
C GLU A 34 -16.41 8.57 -5.47
N LYS A 35 -15.67 9.02 -6.49
CA LYS A 35 -14.28 8.69 -6.68
C LYS A 35 -13.68 9.08 -5.34
N PRO A 36 -13.16 8.13 -4.52
CA PRO A 36 -12.58 8.50 -3.24
C PRO A 36 -11.60 9.61 -3.58
N GLU A 37 -11.79 10.80 -3.02
CA GLU A 37 -10.96 12.00 -3.19
C GLU A 37 -9.56 11.50 -3.52
N ALA A 38 -9.20 11.51 -4.81
CA ALA A 38 -8.08 10.72 -5.27
C ALA A 38 -6.89 11.32 -4.55
N LEU A 39 -6.39 10.60 -3.51
CA LEU A 39 -5.50 11.15 -2.48
C LEU A 39 -4.57 12.14 -3.17
N GLU A 40 -4.81 13.44 -2.98
CA GLU A 40 -4.19 14.49 -3.79
C GLU A 40 -2.72 14.15 -3.92
N ASP A 41 -2.25 13.97 -5.17
CA ASP A 41 -0.95 13.36 -5.53
C ASP A 41 0.00 13.35 -4.34
N TRP A 42 0.13 12.19 -3.67
CA TRP A 42 1.02 12.07 -2.53
C TRP A 42 2.45 12.27 -3.04
N ASN A 43 2.90 13.51 -2.93
CA ASN A 43 4.13 13.99 -3.51
C ASN A 43 5.25 13.88 -2.48
N VAL A 44 6.36 13.27 -2.91
CA VAL A 44 7.62 13.34 -2.19
C VAL A 44 8.40 14.53 -2.73
N PHE A 45 8.73 15.47 -1.84
CA PHE A 45 9.51 16.65 -2.19
C PHE A 45 11.00 16.38 -2.01
N LEU A 46 11.84 17.10 -2.75
CA LEU A 46 13.29 16.98 -2.71
C LEU A 46 13.92 18.29 -2.24
N VAL A 47 14.82 18.20 -1.26
CA VAL A 47 15.68 19.31 -0.84
C VAL A 47 17.14 18.86 -0.73
N GLN A 48 18.07 19.82 -0.78
CA GLN A 48 19.50 19.52 -0.70
C GLN A 48 19.93 19.23 0.74
N SER A 49 19.45 20.01 1.72
CA SER A 49 19.81 19.92 3.14
C SER A 49 18.62 20.24 4.06
N SER A 50 18.73 19.96 5.36
CA SER A 50 17.68 20.27 6.34
C SER A 50 17.40 21.77 6.49
N SER A 51 18.37 22.64 6.18
CA SER A 51 18.13 24.09 6.15
C SER A 51 17.26 24.57 4.98
N ASP A 52 17.08 23.73 3.96
CA ASP A 52 16.22 24.02 2.81
C ASP A 52 14.78 23.56 3.02
N LEU A 53 14.48 22.91 4.15
CA LEU A 53 13.12 22.51 4.50
C LEU A 53 12.26 23.76 4.79
N PRO A 54 11.01 23.81 4.31
CA PRO A 54 10.10 24.88 4.66
C PRO A 54 9.76 24.83 6.16
N ALA A 55 9.12 25.89 6.66
CA ALA A 55 8.59 25.88 8.02
C ALA A 55 7.62 24.70 8.18
N CYS A 56 7.76 23.93 9.26
CA CYS A 56 6.82 22.88 9.59
C CYS A 56 5.58 23.50 10.25
N ASP A 57 4.57 23.81 9.44
CA ASP A 57 3.28 24.35 9.86
C ASP A 57 2.11 23.56 9.23
N SER A 58 0.87 24.03 9.43
CA SER A 58 -0.34 23.36 8.92
C SER A 58 -0.37 23.13 7.40
N SER A 59 0.41 23.89 6.61
CA SER A 59 0.48 23.72 5.16
C SER A 59 1.41 22.57 4.74
N THR A 60 2.36 22.22 5.61
CA THR A 60 3.36 21.17 5.41
C THR A 60 3.15 19.95 6.30
N ASP A 61 2.25 20.03 7.27
CA ASP A 61 1.92 18.93 8.17
C ASP A 61 1.56 17.67 7.37
N GLY A 62 2.19 16.55 7.72
CA GLY A 62 2.06 15.28 7.02
C GLY A 62 2.84 15.16 5.69
N ARG A 63 3.56 16.20 5.24
CA ARG A 63 4.39 16.10 4.02
C ARG A 63 5.70 15.37 4.28
N LEU A 64 6.14 14.64 3.25
CA LEU A 64 7.41 13.91 3.23
C LEU A 64 8.43 14.61 2.32
N TYR A 65 9.63 14.82 2.83
CA TYR A 65 10.77 15.37 2.10
C TYR A 65 11.93 14.39 2.10
N TYR A 66 12.55 14.15 0.95
CA TYR A 66 13.88 13.54 0.88
C TYR A 66 14.95 14.62 1.02
N VAL A 67 15.81 14.49 2.03
CA VAL A 67 16.91 15.41 2.33
C VAL A 67 18.21 14.80 1.79
N SER A 68 18.70 15.33 0.68
CA SER A 68 19.78 14.69 -0.10
C SER A 68 21.08 14.52 0.68
N TYR A 69 21.48 15.53 1.44
CA TYR A 69 22.74 15.51 2.21
C TYR A 69 22.71 14.44 3.32
N GLU A 70 21.55 14.22 3.92
CA GLU A 70 21.34 13.24 4.99
C GLU A 70 21.00 11.85 4.43
N SER A 71 20.75 11.74 3.13
CA SER A 71 20.32 10.51 2.46
C SER A 71 19.11 9.85 3.14
N GLY A 72 18.16 10.67 3.61
CA GLY A 72 17.05 10.23 4.44
C GLY A 72 15.77 11.02 4.19
N PHE A 73 14.65 10.44 4.63
CA PHE A 73 13.35 11.12 4.58
C PHE A 73 13.07 11.84 5.89
N GLN A 74 12.53 13.05 5.80
CA GLN A 74 11.97 13.76 6.95
C GLN A 74 10.47 14.01 6.75
N VAL A 75 9.71 13.94 7.84
CA VAL A 75 8.27 14.23 7.89
C VAL A 75 8.01 15.44 8.78
N CYS A 76 7.13 16.32 8.35
CA CYS A 76 6.64 17.40 9.20
C CYS A 76 5.45 16.88 10.01
N SER A 77 5.60 16.86 11.33
CA SER A 77 4.57 16.39 12.26
C SER A 77 4.63 17.24 13.53
N GLY A 78 3.48 17.74 13.99
CA GLY A 78 3.40 18.45 15.26
C GLY A 78 4.23 19.74 15.32
N GLY A 79 4.52 20.35 14.17
CA GLY A 79 5.30 21.59 14.07
C GLY A 79 6.82 21.40 14.11
N SER A 80 7.31 20.17 13.92
CA SER A 80 8.74 19.86 13.79
C SER A 80 9.01 18.88 12.66
N TRP A 81 10.22 18.94 12.11
CA TRP A 81 10.70 17.94 11.16
C TRP A 81 11.33 16.77 11.90
N GLU A 82 10.93 15.55 11.55
CA GLU A 82 11.42 14.31 12.14
C GLU A 82 12.03 13.41 11.06
N LEU A 83 13.21 12.86 11.32
CA LEU A 83 13.86 11.90 10.43
C LEU A 83 13.18 10.52 10.52
N ILE A 84 12.91 9.92 9.37
CA ILE A 84 12.39 8.56 9.27
C ILE A 84 13.56 7.59 9.17
N GLU A 85 13.75 6.79 10.22
CA GLU A 85 14.67 5.67 10.22
C GLU A 85 14.14 4.55 9.33
N LEU A 86 14.78 4.38 8.15
CA LEU A 86 14.52 3.25 7.25
C LEU A 86 15.33 2.01 7.62
N THR A 87 16.23 2.12 8.60
CA THR A 87 17.05 1.00 9.05
C THR A 87 16.27 0.14 10.05
N GLY A 88 16.24 -1.16 9.78
CA GLY A 88 15.77 -2.15 10.75
C GLY A 88 16.89 -2.53 11.72
N SER A 89 16.54 -3.22 12.81
CA SER A 89 17.53 -3.85 13.68
C SER A 89 18.38 -4.86 12.93
N ASP A 90 19.63 -5.01 13.34
CA ASP A 90 20.51 -6.07 12.83
C ASP A 90 19.86 -7.46 12.97
N GLY A 91 20.16 -8.33 11.99
CA GLY A 91 19.75 -9.73 12.05
C GLY A 91 20.40 -10.46 13.23
N ALA A 92 19.72 -11.50 13.73
CA ALA A 92 20.29 -12.35 14.77
C ALA A 92 21.61 -13.01 14.28
N GLN A 93 22.57 -13.14 15.19
CA GLN A 93 23.79 -13.90 14.90
C GLN A 93 23.44 -15.35 14.52
N GLY A 94 24.10 -15.87 13.49
CA GLY A 94 23.97 -17.28 13.11
C GLY A 94 24.43 -18.24 14.22
N PRO A 95 24.01 -19.52 14.16
CA PRO A 95 24.48 -20.53 15.11
C PRO A 95 26.00 -20.71 15.01
N ALA A 96 26.62 -21.16 16.11
CA ALA A 96 28.01 -21.57 16.10
C ALA A 96 28.25 -22.71 15.09
N GLY A 97 29.43 -22.74 14.48
CA GLY A 97 29.85 -23.84 13.61
C GLY A 97 29.96 -25.17 14.37
N GLN A 98 29.91 -26.28 13.63
CA GLN A 98 30.16 -27.60 14.20
C GLN A 98 31.60 -27.69 14.74
N ALA A 99 31.79 -28.47 15.80
CA ALA A 99 33.13 -28.81 16.26
C ALA A 99 33.90 -29.56 15.15
N GLY A 100 35.22 -29.35 15.06
CA GLY A 100 36.08 -30.10 14.14
C GLY A 100 36.15 -31.58 14.50
N GLU A 101 36.51 -32.41 13.54
CA GLU A 101 36.75 -33.84 13.77
C GLU A 101 37.96 -34.06 14.68
N ASP A 102 37.90 -35.13 15.48
CA ASP A 102 39.05 -35.56 16.29
C ASP A 102 40.23 -35.92 15.37
N GLY A 103 41.45 -35.57 15.82
CA GLY A 103 42.68 -35.93 15.10
C GLY A 103 42.89 -37.45 15.04
N ALA A 104 43.57 -37.92 13.99
CA ALA A 104 43.92 -39.33 13.86
C ALA A 104 44.78 -39.81 15.05
N GLN A 105 44.50 -41.02 15.53
CA GLN A 105 45.33 -41.68 16.54
C GLN A 105 46.76 -41.84 16.02
N GLY A 106 47.75 -41.53 16.88
CA GLY A 106 49.16 -41.73 16.56
C GLY A 106 49.53 -43.21 16.34
N PRO A 107 50.66 -43.50 15.68
CA PRO A 107 51.13 -44.87 15.51
C PRO A 107 51.38 -45.55 16.86
N ALA A 108 51.22 -46.88 16.90
CA ALA A 108 51.60 -47.68 18.08
C ALA A 108 53.10 -47.52 18.39
N GLY A 109 53.44 -47.50 19.69
CA GLY A 109 54.84 -47.48 20.14
C GLY A 109 55.58 -48.75 19.74
N GLN A 110 56.91 -48.66 19.63
CA GLN A 110 57.76 -49.83 19.41
C GLN A 110 57.65 -50.81 20.59
N ALA A 111 57.67 -52.11 20.32
CA ALA A 111 57.73 -53.13 21.35
C ALA A 111 59.05 -52.99 22.14
N GLY A 112 58.98 -53.01 23.47
CA GLY A 112 60.16 -52.98 24.33
C GLY A 112 60.96 -54.28 24.24
N GLU A 113 62.29 -54.16 24.28
CA GLU A 113 63.25 -55.28 24.28
C GLU A 113 63.26 -56.06 25.61
#